data_AF-A0A847GNH4-F1
#
_entry.id   AF-A0A847GNH4-F1
#
_cell.length_a   1.000
_cell.length_b   1.000
_cell.length_c   1.000
_cell.angle_alpha   90.00
_cell.angle_beta   90.00
_cell.angle_gamma   90.00
#
_symmetry.space_group_name_H-M   'P 1'
#
loop_
_entity.id
_entity.type
_entity.pdbx_description
1 polymer ?
#
loop_
_entity_poly.entity_id
_entity_poly.type
_entity_poly.pdbx_seq_one_letter_code
_entity_poly.pdbx_strand_id
1 'polypeptide(L)'
;MVRAILRGGVIYPLDPVPENWSDGQQLRVQADELTANGSESDAWSREMAVLTAELDDPVAWKQLDGYLREADEQAKAWVRREMGLQ
;
A
#
# COMPACT_ATOMS: atom_id res chain seq x y z
N MET A 1 -17.33 -16.57 11.98
CA MET A 1 -16.63 -17.53 11.10
C MET A 1 -16.60 -16.93 9.70
N VAL A 2 -15.42 -16.57 9.20
CA VAL A 2 -15.22 -16.00 7.87
C VAL A 2 -15.49 -17.08 6.82
N ARG A 3 -16.28 -16.74 5.79
CA ARG A 3 -16.62 -17.67 4.68
C ARG A 3 -16.00 -17.24 3.35
N ALA A 4 -15.53 -16.00 3.26
CA ALA A 4 -14.94 -15.40 2.07
C ALA A 4 -14.28 -14.06 2.42
N ILE A 5 -13.48 -13.55 1.49
CA ILE A 5 -12.76 -12.27 1.60
C ILE A 5 -13.25 -11.33 0.49
N LEU A 6 -13.62 -10.10 0.85
CA LEU A 6 -13.91 -9.04 -0.12
C LEU A 6 -12.60 -8.32 -0.48
N ARG A 7 -12.17 -8.36 -1.74
CA ARG A 7 -10.97 -7.66 -2.23
C ARG A 7 -11.31 -6.89 -3.50
N GLY A 8 -11.16 -5.56 -3.44
CA GLY A 8 -11.41 -4.69 -4.60
C GLY A 8 -12.85 -4.77 -5.13
N GLY A 9 -13.83 -4.96 -4.25
CA GLY A 9 -15.24 -5.10 -4.65
C GLY A 9 -15.64 -6.51 -5.12
N VAL A 10 -14.69 -7.45 -5.20
CA VAL A 10 -14.93 -8.84 -5.61
C VAL A 10 -14.85 -9.77 -4.40
N ILE A 11 -15.82 -10.67 -4.27
CA ILE A 11 -15.88 -11.67 -3.20
C ILE A 11 -15.12 -12.93 -3.63
N TYR A 12 -14.10 -13.31 -2.85
CA TYR A 12 -13.34 -14.53 -3.03
C TYR A 12 -13.74 -15.55 -1.96
N PRO A 13 -14.41 -16.65 -2.31
CA PRO A 13 -14.74 -17.70 -1.34
C PRO A 13 -13.47 -18.33 -0.76
N LEU A 14 -13.52 -18.72 0.51
CA LEU A 14 -12.50 -19.61 1.07
C LEU A 14 -12.77 -21.03 0.58
N ASP A 15 -11.75 -21.75 0.13
CA ASP A 15 -11.95 -23.13 -0.35
C ASP A 15 -12.27 -24.08 0.82
N PRO A 16 -13.33 -24.92 0.72
CA PRO A 16 -14.25 -25.04 -0.42
C PRO A 16 -15.37 -23.99 -0.41
N VAL A 17 -15.84 -23.62 -1.61
CA VAL A 17 -17.01 -22.72 -1.78
C VAL A 17 -18.22 -23.29 -1.02
N PRO A 18 -18.87 -22.51 -0.14
CA PRO A 18 -20.05 -22.98 0.57
C PRO A 18 -21.16 -23.41 -0.41
N GLU A 19 -21.75 -24.60 -0.21
CA GLU A 19 -22.77 -25.18 -1.09
C GLU A 19 -24.02 -24.30 -1.29
N ASN A 20 -24.25 -23.38 -0.36
CA ASN A 20 -25.40 -22.48 -0.37
C ASN A 20 -25.14 -21.17 -1.14
N TRP A 21 -24.04 -21.09 -1.89
CA TRP A 21 -23.67 -19.92 -2.68
C TRP A 21 -24.06 -20.12 -4.14
N SER A 22 -24.79 -19.16 -4.69
CA SER A 22 -25.15 -19.11 -6.11
C SER A 22 -24.76 -17.78 -6.74
N ASP A 23 -24.49 -17.78 -8.03
CA ASP A 23 -24.17 -16.58 -8.79
C ASP A 23 -25.28 -15.52 -8.64
N GLY A 24 -24.88 -14.25 -8.44
CA GLY A 24 -25.80 -13.13 -8.27
C GLY A 24 -26.49 -13.05 -6.90
N GLN A 25 -26.20 -13.96 -5.96
CA GLN A 25 -26.74 -13.92 -4.62
C GLN A 25 -26.21 -12.71 -3.82
N GLN A 26 -27.11 -12.01 -3.14
CA GLN A 26 -26.71 -10.97 -2.18
C GLN A 26 -26.16 -11.62 -0.91
N LEU A 27 -24.95 -11.22 -0.50
CA LEU A 27 -24.28 -11.70 0.70
C LEU A 27 -24.18 -10.57 1.72
N ARG A 28 -24.33 -10.89 3.01
CA ARG A 28 -24.06 -9.95 4.10
C ARG A 28 -22.57 -9.99 4.41
N VAL A 29 -21.88 -8.87 4.18
CA VAL A 29 -20.48 -8.70 4.57
C VAL A 29 -20.46 -8.20 6.00
N GLN A 30 -19.89 -9.00 6.90
CA GLN A 30 -19.54 -8.55 8.23
C GLN A 30 -18.11 -8.02 8.17
N ALA A 31 -17.91 -6.77 8.59
CA ALA A 31 -16.56 -6.26 8.80
C ALA A 31 -15.88 -7.12 9.86
N ASP A 32 -14.66 -7.58 9.58
CA ASP A 32 -13.86 -8.28 10.58
C ASP A 32 -13.58 -7.28 11.71
N GLU A 33 -13.73 -7.68 12.98
CA GLU A 33 -13.48 -6.82 14.15
C GLU A 33 -12.05 -6.25 14.12
N LEU A 34 -11.10 -6.98 13.51
CA LEU A 34 -9.71 -6.55 13.30
C LEU A 34 -9.55 -5.47 12.21
N THR A 35 -10.49 -5.35 11.28
CA THR A 35 -10.44 -4.36 10.17
C THR A 35 -11.53 -3.29 10.27
N ALA A 36 -12.49 -3.47 11.17
CA ALA A 36 -13.65 -2.59 11.34
C ALA A 36 -13.24 -1.18 11.79
N ASN A 37 -12.12 -1.08 12.49
CA ASN A 37 -11.58 0.17 12.98
C ASN A 37 -10.33 0.54 12.17
N GLY A 38 -10.52 1.24 11.05
CA GLY A 38 -9.45 2.02 10.42
C GLY A 38 -8.77 3.04 11.35
N SER A 39 -9.24 3.15 12.60
CA SER A 39 -8.75 4.06 13.62
C SER A 39 -7.27 3.89 13.96
N GLU A 40 -6.71 2.68 13.86
CA GLU A 40 -5.28 2.47 14.13
C GLU A 40 -4.40 3.06 13.02
N SER A 41 -4.77 2.82 11.75
CA SER A 41 -4.11 3.44 10.60
C SER A 41 -4.24 4.97 10.63
N ASP A 42 -5.42 5.47 11.01
CA ASP A 42 -5.66 6.91 11.12
C ASP A 42 -4.90 7.52 12.31
N ALA A 43 -4.78 6.80 13.43
CA ALA A 43 -4.01 7.24 14.59
C ALA A 43 -2.52 7.31 14.26
N TRP A 44 -1.99 6.25 13.64
CA TRP A 44 -0.61 6.20 13.17
C TRP A 44 -0.32 7.31 12.15
N SER A 45 -1.23 7.54 11.19
CA SER A 45 -1.08 8.60 10.21
C SER A 45 -1.06 9.99 10.86
N ARG A 46 -1.88 10.23 11.89
CA ARG A 46 -1.87 11.50 12.64
C ARG A 46 -0.58 11.67 13.44
N GLU A 47 -0.11 10.61 14.09
CA GLU A 47 1.16 10.62 14.84
C GLU A 47 2.34 10.95 13.92
N MET A 48 2.41 10.29 12.77
CA MET A 48 3.43 10.58 11.75
C MET A 48 3.35 12.04 11.28
N ALA A 49 2.16 12.55 10.99
CA ALA A 49 1.98 13.93 10.56
C ALA A 49 2.46 14.94 11.62
N VAL A 50 2.26 14.65 12.91
CA VAL A 50 2.77 15.49 14.01
C VAL A 50 4.29 15.43 14.08
N LEU A 51 4.88 14.23 14.01
CA LEU A 51 6.34 14.06 14.07
C LEU A 51 7.06 14.71 12.89
N THR A 52 6.42 14.79 11.73
CA THR A 52 7.00 15.39 10.53
C THR A 52 6.54 16.82 10.25
N ALA A 53 5.79 17.44 11.17
CA ALA A 53 5.19 18.76 10.94
C ALA A 53 6.23 19.85 10.64
N GLU A 54 7.43 19.72 11.19
CA GLU A 54 8.53 20.68 11.00
C GLU A 54 9.38 20.39 9.75
N LEU A 55 9.12 19.28 9.04
CA LEU A 55 9.89 18.88 7.86
C LEU A 55 9.41 19.53 6.56
N ASP A 56 8.64 20.62 6.61
CA ASP A 56 8.11 21.31 5.43
C ASP A 56 9.04 22.43 4.92
N ASP A 57 10.32 22.12 4.71
CA ASP A 57 11.27 23.05 4.05
C ASP A 57 11.39 22.73 2.56
N PRO A 58 10.79 23.56 1.66
CA PRO A 58 10.82 23.33 0.23
C PRO A 58 12.24 23.31 -0.37
N VAL A 59 13.20 24.00 0.25
CA VAL A 59 14.59 24.04 -0.21
C VAL A 59 15.28 22.72 0.09
N ALA A 60 15.13 22.20 1.31
CA ALA A 60 15.66 20.90 1.71
C ALA A 60 15.08 19.77 0.84
N TRP A 61 13.78 19.80 0.57
CA TRP A 61 13.13 18.82 -0.31
C TRP A 61 13.67 18.86 -1.75
N LYS A 62 13.90 20.05 -2.29
CA LYS A 62 14.48 20.21 -3.64
C LYS A 62 15.93 19.70 -3.70
N GLN A 63 16.70 19.88 -2.63
CA GLN A 63 18.07 19.35 -2.54
C GLN A 63 18.05 17.82 -2.46
N LEU A 64 17.17 17.26 -1.64
CA LEU A 64 16.99 15.81 -1.53
C LEU A 64 16.63 15.17 -2.86
N ASP A 65 15.68 15.76 -3.60
CA ASP A 65 15.30 15.29 -4.93
C ASP A 65 16.49 15.30 -5.91
N GLY A 66 17.32 16.35 -5.84
CA GLY A 66 18.58 16.42 -6.58
C GLY A 66 19.52 15.24 -6.27
N TYR A 67 19.76 14.96 -4.99
CA TYR A 67 20.62 13.85 -4.57
C TYR A 67 20.07 12.48 -4.97
N LEU A 68 18.75 12.28 -4.87
CA LEU A 68 18.11 11.03 -5.28
C LEU A 68 18.24 10.81 -6.79
N ARG A 69 18.06 11.85 -7.60
CA ARG A 69 18.24 11.78 -9.05
C ARG A 69 19.68 11.46 -9.43
N GLU A 70 20.65 12.11 -8.78
CA GLU A 70 22.07 11.84 -9.01
C GLU A 70 22.44 10.39 -8.65
N ALA A 71 21.93 9.88 -7.52
CA ALA A 71 22.15 8.50 -7.11
C ALA A 71 21.55 7.50 -8.11
N ASP A 72 20.34 7.77 -8.60
CA ASP A 72 19.68 6.94 -9.62
C ASP A 72 20.43 6.96 -10.96
N GLU A 73 20.92 8.11 -11.41
CA GLU A 73 21.74 8.23 -12.62
C GLU A 73 23.04 7.42 -12.48
N GLN A 74 23.70 7.52 -11.33
CA GLN A 74 24.92 6.75 -11.04
C GLN A 74 24.65 5.24 -11.00
N ALA A 75 23.56 4.81 -10.35
CA ALA A 75 23.17 3.40 -10.29
C ALA A 75 22.88 2.85 -11.69
N LYS A 76 22.13 3.59 -12.52
CA LYS A 76 21.85 3.22 -13.92
C LYS A 76 23.11 3.17 -14.76
N ALA A 77 24.03 4.13 -14.61
CA ALA A 77 25.31 4.14 -15.30
C ALA A 77 26.22 2.96 -14.88
N TRP A 78 26.14 2.54 -13.61
CA TRP A 78 26.82 1.34 -13.14
C TRP A 78 26.23 0.07 -13.79
N VAL A 79 24.91 -0.10 -13.76
CA VAL A 79 24.25 -1.25 -14.40
C VAL A 79 24.53 -1.31 -15.90
N ARG A 80 24.48 -0.17 -16.60
CA ARG A 80 24.79 -0.10 -18.05
C ARG A 80 26.21 -0.59 -18.35
N ARG A 81 27.19 -0.21 -17.54
CA ARG A 81 28.58 -0.68 -17.67
C ARG A 81 28.68 -2.19 -17.46
N GLU A 82 28.01 -2.73 -16.44
CA GLU A 82 28.00 -4.17 -16.16
C GLU A 82 27.36 -4.97 -17.31
N MET A 83 26.32 -4.40 -17.93
CA MET A 83 25.62 -4.99 -19.06
C MET A 83 26.30 -4.76 -20.42
N GLY A 84 27.45 -4.08 -20.47
CA GLY A 84 28.17 -3.79 -21.71
C GLY A 84 27.47 -2.78 -22.64
N LEU A 85 26.55 -1.99 -22.12
CA LEU A 85 25.77 -0.98 -22.84
C LEU A 85 26.40 0.39 -22.61
N GLN A 86 27.49 0.71 -23.33
CA GLN A 86 28.08 2.06 -23.33
C GLN A 86 27.42 2.96 -24.38
#